data_AF-A0A2E0TCM1-F1
#
_entry.id   AF-A0A2E0TCM1-F1
#
_cell.length_a   1.000
_cell.length_b   1.000
_cell.length_c   1.000
_cell.angle_alpha   90.00
_cell.angle_beta   90.00
_cell.angle_gamma   90.00
#
_symmetry.space_group_name_H-M   'P 1'
#
loop_
_entity.id
_entity.type
_entity.pdbx_description
1 polymer ?
#
loop_
_entity_poly.entity_id
_entity_poly.type
_entity_poly.pdbx_seq_one_letter_code
_entity_poly.pdbx_strand_id
1 'polypeptide(L)'
;MGGIGAAGQGAYRTAPTPPRVLEHGLALALRGRCPFCAEVTGSPGILSGAPCDVCGGAYPEDGFGARVRGELAAMSMERFWLVLGLTTGVSVLAAPLSLLALLPQLGALIAFRVWVVGPCLALLAGRRRRVARWTLRLMTTWILTLGSLALFFPCAAPIETALMVSAVWLAGRRYLMWQLAREEAREPIAGVEWLLLLLAAGLVFLVLAIAIGVASTLFAAWQGFLSCVGLE
;
A
#
# COMPACT_ATOMS: atom_id res chain seq x y z
N MET A 1 10.49 46.31 -11.04
CA MET A 1 10.66 45.11 -11.88
C MET A 1 9.77 44.02 -11.31
N GLY A 2 8.72 43.50 -11.92
CA GLY A 2 7.97 43.78 -13.13
C GLY A 2 6.77 42.86 -12.98
N GLY A 3 5.60 43.43 -12.68
CA GLY A 3 4.36 42.68 -12.49
C GLY A 3 3.85 42.19 -13.83
N ILE A 4 4.00 40.90 -14.09
CA ILE A 4 3.47 40.23 -15.28
C ILE A 4 2.43 39.22 -14.80
N GLY A 5 1.17 39.43 -15.17
CA GLY A 5 0.26 38.31 -15.46
C GLY A 5 -0.83 37.94 -14.46
N ALA A 6 -1.53 38.89 -13.82
CA ALA A 6 -2.77 38.60 -13.08
C ALA A 6 -4.05 38.61 -13.96
N ALA A 7 -3.93 38.55 -15.29
CA ALA A 7 -5.05 38.68 -16.23
C ALA A 7 -5.47 37.37 -16.93
N GLY A 8 -4.86 36.22 -16.58
CA GLY A 8 -5.17 34.92 -17.21
C GLY A 8 -5.89 33.90 -16.32
N GLN A 9 -6.10 34.19 -15.03
CA GLN A 9 -6.55 33.19 -14.04
C GLN A 9 -8.08 33.00 -13.96
N GLY A 10 -8.86 33.80 -14.68
CA GLY A 10 -10.33 33.75 -14.62
C GLY A 10 -11.02 32.90 -15.70
N ALA A 11 -10.35 32.63 -16.83
CA ALA A 11 -11.04 32.11 -18.02
C ALA A 11 -11.20 30.57 -18.06
N TYR A 12 -10.38 29.82 -17.31
CA TYR A 12 -10.55 28.37 -17.17
C TYR A 12 -11.61 27.98 -16.11
N ARG A 13 -12.24 28.96 -15.46
CA ARG A 13 -13.12 28.74 -14.31
C ARG A 13 -14.55 28.33 -14.67
N THR A 14 -14.97 28.47 -15.94
CA THR A 14 -16.39 28.31 -16.32
C THR A 14 -16.64 27.62 -17.67
N ALA A 15 -15.60 27.29 -18.44
CA ALA A 15 -15.79 26.54 -19.68
C ALA A 15 -15.91 25.04 -19.36
N PRO A 16 -16.92 24.31 -19.89
CA PRO A 16 -16.98 22.86 -19.76
C PRO A 16 -15.70 22.26 -20.36
N THR A 17 -14.83 21.74 -19.48
CA THR A 17 -13.58 21.11 -19.91
C THR A 17 -13.91 19.93 -20.83
N PRO A 18 -13.35 19.88 -22.05
CA PRO A 18 -13.61 18.75 -22.95
C PRO A 18 -13.18 17.43 -22.27
N PRO A 19 -13.88 16.31 -22.52
CA PRO A 19 -13.73 15.07 -21.76
C PRO A 19 -12.29 14.54 -21.75
N ARG A 20 -11.53 14.74 -22.84
CA ARG A 20 -10.11 14.35 -22.92
C ARG A 20 -9.19 15.10 -21.95
N VAL A 21 -9.50 16.37 -21.64
CA VAL A 21 -8.71 17.17 -20.69
C VAL A 21 -9.01 16.71 -19.26
N LEU A 22 -10.25 16.29 -19.00
CA LEU A 22 -10.65 15.71 -17.72
C LEU A 22 -9.96 14.35 -17.47
N GLU A 23 -9.92 13.47 -18.47
CA GLU A 23 -9.23 12.18 -18.41
C GLU A 23 -7.72 12.35 -18.18
N HIS A 24 -7.09 13.30 -18.89
CA HIS A 24 -5.68 13.61 -18.70
C HIS A 24 -5.41 14.17 -17.29
N GLY A 25 -6.29 15.06 -16.81
CA GLY A 25 -6.23 15.59 -15.45
C GLY A 25 -6.38 14.50 -14.38
N LEU A 26 -7.28 13.54 -14.61
CA LEU A 26 -7.47 12.38 -13.73
C LEU A 26 -6.20 11.50 -13.70
N ALA A 27 -5.58 11.25 -14.86
CA ALA A 27 -4.34 10.48 -14.94
C ALA A 27 -3.17 11.16 -14.19
N LEU A 28 -3.08 12.49 -14.23
CA LEU A 28 -2.12 13.28 -13.45
C LEU A 28 -2.43 13.22 -11.94
N ALA A 29 -3.71 13.35 -11.57
CA ALA A 29 -4.15 13.29 -10.19
C ALA A 29 -3.86 11.92 -9.55
N LEU A 30 -4.05 10.82 -10.30
CA LEU A 30 -3.69 9.46 -9.87
C LEU A 30 -2.19 9.27 -9.61
N ARG A 31 -1.35 10.15 -10.16
CA ARG A 31 0.10 10.19 -9.91
C ARG A 31 0.49 11.21 -8.83
N GLY A 32 -0.47 11.82 -8.14
CA GLY A 32 -0.23 12.85 -7.13
C GLY A 32 0.29 14.17 -7.71
N ARG A 33 -0.06 14.46 -8.98
CA ARG A 33 0.31 15.71 -9.65
C ARG A 33 -0.90 16.58 -9.89
N CYS A 34 -0.70 17.89 -9.89
CA CYS A 34 -1.75 18.85 -10.21
C CYS A 34 -2.20 18.66 -11.67
N PRO A 35 -3.51 18.59 -11.96
CA PRO A 35 -4.01 18.44 -13.33
C PRO A 35 -3.75 19.69 -14.21
N PHE A 36 -3.48 20.86 -13.60
CA PHE A 36 -3.28 22.12 -14.32
C PHE A 36 -1.80 22.42 -14.61
N CYS A 37 -0.92 22.27 -13.62
CA CYS A 37 0.51 22.60 -13.77
C CYS A 37 1.42 21.38 -13.84
N ALA A 38 0.89 20.16 -13.70
CA ALA A 38 1.64 18.89 -13.68
C ALA A 38 2.75 18.77 -12.60
N GLU A 39 2.85 19.76 -11.72
CA GLU A 39 3.76 19.76 -10.58
C GLU A 39 3.31 18.77 -9.50
N VAL A 40 4.28 18.30 -8.72
CA VAL A 40 4.03 17.42 -7.58
C VAL A 40 3.39 18.27 -6.48
N THR A 41 2.12 18.03 -6.18
CA THR A 41 1.42 18.77 -5.13
C THR A 41 1.95 18.34 -3.76
N GLY A 42 2.40 19.29 -2.94
CA GLY A 42 2.93 19.01 -1.61
C GLY A 42 1.86 18.62 -0.58
N SER A 43 0.58 18.84 -0.92
CA SER A 43 -0.55 18.74 0.01
C SER A 43 -1.70 17.88 -0.54
N PRO A 44 -2.58 17.31 0.32
CA PRO A 44 -3.72 16.47 -0.04
C PRO A 44 -4.86 17.24 -0.74
N GLY A 45 -4.55 18.37 -1.38
CA GLY A 45 -5.53 19.24 -2.03
C GLY A 45 -6.35 18.50 -3.10
N ILE A 46 -5.75 17.53 -3.78
CA ILE A 46 -6.40 16.72 -4.82
C ILE A 46 -7.67 16.02 -4.29
N LEU A 47 -7.60 15.41 -3.12
CA LEU A 47 -8.73 14.67 -2.54
C LEU A 47 -9.72 15.62 -1.85
N SER A 48 -9.20 16.64 -1.19
CA SER A 48 -9.98 17.56 -0.37
C SER A 48 -10.58 18.73 -1.15
N GLY A 49 -10.30 18.83 -2.46
CA GLY A 49 -10.70 19.95 -3.32
C GLY A 49 -9.98 21.27 -3.02
N ALA A 50 -8.95 21.27 -2.17
CA ALA A 50 -8.20 22.49 -1.84
C ALA A 50 -7.34 22.94 -3.03
N PRO A 51 -7.23 24.24 -3.33
CA PRO A 51 -6.48 24.72 -4.49
C PRO A 51 -5.01 24.30 -4.44
N CYS A 52 -4.40 24.14 -5.62
CA CYS A 52 -2.97 23.80 -5.71
C CYS A 52 -2.09 24.88 -5.08
N ASP A 53 -1.11 24.44 -4.30
CA ASP A 53 -0.09 25.26 -3.63
C ASP A 53 0.85 25.98 -4.60
N VAL A 54 1.09 25.41 -5.78
CA VAL A 54 1.99 25.98 -6.80
C VAL A 54 1.26 26.92 -7.76
N CYS A 55 0.17 26.46 -8.38
CA CYS A 55 -0.51 27.22 -9.44
C CYS A 55 -1.81 27.89 -9.01
N GLY A 56 -2.31 27.62 -7.79
CA GLY A 56 -3.59 28.14 -7.31
C GLY A 56 -4.82 27.55 -8.00
N GLY A 57 -4.64 26.57 -8.90
CA GLY A 57 -5.73 25.94 -9.64
C GLY A 57 -6.72 25.25 -8.70
N ALA A 58 -7.99 25.65 -8.78
CA ALA A 58 -9.10 24.98 -8.11
C ALA A 58 -9.58 23.81 -8.96
N TYR A 59 -9.92 22.69 -8.33
CA TYR A 59 -10.38 21.50 -9.05
C TYR A 59 -11.75 21.77 -9.72
N PRO A 60 -11.95 21.27 -10.95
CA PRO A 60 -13.05 21.72 -11.82
C PRO A 60 -14.44 21.21 -11.40
N GLU A 61 -14.52 20.21 -10.51
CA GLU A 61 -15.78 19.58 -10.11
C GLU A 61 -15.85 19.32 -8.60
N ASP A 62 -17.01 19.61 -8.00
CA ASP A 62 -17.38 19.10 -6.69
C ASP A 62 -17.38 17.56 -6.74
N GLY A 63 -16.53 16.90 -5.95
CA GLY A 63 -16.40 15.44 -5.95
C GLY A 63 -15.30 14.86 -6.85
N PHE A 64 -14.41 15.69 -7.41
CA PHE A 64 -13.22 15.20 -8.13
C PHE A 64 -12.39 14.20 -7.30
N GLY A 65 -12.24 14.44 -5.98
CA GLY A 65 -11.57 13.52 -5.06
C GLY A 65 -12.23 12.14 -4.97
N ALA A 66 -13.57 12.10 -4.92
CA ALA A 66 -14.35 10.86 -4.89
C ALA A 66 -14.16 10.06 -6.19
N ARG A 67 -14.10 10.76 -7.33
CA ARG A 67 -13.82 10.16 -8.65
C ARG A 67 -12.41 9.57 -8.72
N VAL A 68 -11.40 10.30 -8.25
CA VAL A 68 -10.01 9.80 -8.16
C VAL A 68 -9.94 8.54 -7.28
N ARG A 69 -10.63 8.53 -6.13
CA ARG A 69 -10.71 7.33 -5.27
C ARG A 69 -11.43 6.18 -5.97
N GLY A 70 -12.55 6.43 -6.63
CA GLY A 70 -13.30 5.42 -7.38
C GLY A 70 -12.44 4.75 -8.44
N GLU A 71 -11.72 5.54 -9.23
CA GLU A 71 -10.83 5.04 -10.29
C GLU A 71 -9.65 4.24 -9.71
N LEU A 72 -9.05 4.72 -8.63
CA LEU A 72 -7.99 4.00 -7.93
C LEU A 72 -8.48 2.66 -7.35
N ALA A 73 -9.72 2.62 -6.86
CA ALA A 73 -10.35 1.41 -6.34
C ALA A 73 -10.64 0.39 -7.44
N ALA A 74 -11.03 0.85 -8.64
CA ALA A 74 -11.28 0.01 -9.81
C ALA A 74 -9.96 -0.56 -10.38
N MET A 75 -8.98 0.30 -10.68
CA MET A 75 -7.66 -0.11 -11.18
C MET A 75 -6.95 -1.06 -10.22
N SER A 76 -7.07 -0.84 -8.90
CA SER A 76 -6.45 -1.74 -7.92
C SER A 76 -7.10 -3.12 -7.90
N MET A 77 -8.39 -3.25 -8.25
CA MET A 77 -9.07 -4.54 -8.33
C MET A 77 -8.76 -5.26 -9.64
N GLU A 78 -8.67 -4.54 -10.76
CA GLU A 78 -8.23 -5.13 -12.02
C GLU A 78 -6.80 -5.69 -11.91
N ARG A 79 -5.89 -4.90 -11.35
CA ARG A 79 -4.50 -5.33 -11.09
C ARG A 79 -4.42 -6.47 -10.08
N PHE A 80 -5.33 -6.54 -9.11
CA PHE A 80 -5.40 -7.66 -8.16
C PHE A 80 -5.57 -8.98 -8.89
N TRP A 81 -6.55 -9.09 -9.79
CA TRP A 81 -6.81 -10.32 -10.52
C TRP A 81 -5.65 -10.72 -11.43
N LEU A 82 -5.01 -9.74 -12.07
CA LEU A 82 -3.79 -10.00 -12.86
C LEU A 82 -2.65 -10.53 -12.00
N VAL A 83 -2.36 -9.90 -10.87
CA VAL A 83 -1.29 -10.33 -9.95
C VAL A 83 -1.63 -11.69 -9.35
N LEU A 84 -2.87 -11.90 -8.93
CA LEU A 84 -3.33 -13.17 -8.36
C LEU A 84 -3.17 -14.29 -9.39
N GLY A 85 -3.68 -14.11 -10.61
CA GLY A 85 -3.58 -15.11 -11.67
C GLY A 85 -2.13 -15.43 -12.04
N LEU A 86 -1.28 -14.40 -12.19
CA LEU A 86 0.13 -14.58 -12.51
C LEU A 86 0.88 -15.32 -11.39
N THR A 87 0.71 -14.89 -10.15
CA THR A 87 1.46 -15.42 -9.01
C THR A 87 1.02 -16.84 -8.65
N THR A 88 -0.27 -17.12 -8.70
CA THR A 88 -0.79 -18.49 -8.51
C THR A 88 -0.37 -19.41 -9.65
N GLY A 89 -0.44 -18.96 -10.92
CA GLY A 89 0.04 -19.71 -12.07
C GLY A 89 1.53 -20.06 -12.00
N VAL A 90 2.37 -19.08 -11.65
CA VAL A 90 3.81 -19.31 -11.41
C VAL A 90 4.04 -20.27 -10.24
N SER A 91 3.23 -20.19 -9.18
CA SER A 91 3.34 -21.07 -8.02
C SER A 91 2.99 -22.53 -8.33
N VAL A 92 2.05 -22.76 -9.25
CA VAL A 92 1.74 -24.12 -9.75
C VAL A 92 2.94 -24.71 -10.49
N LEU A 93 3.61 -23.91 -11.33
CA LEU A 93 4.81 -24.35 -12.06
C LEU A 93 6.01 -24.56 -11.12
N ALA A 94 6.08 -23.78 -10.04
CA ALA A 94 7.14 -23.84 -9.04
C ALA A 94 6.86 -24.84 -7.89
N ALA A 95 5.71 -25.52 -7.89
CA ALA A 95 5.32 -26.51 -6.89
C ALA A 95 6.39 -27.57 -6.54
N PRO A 96 7.23 -28.08 -7.47
CA PRO A 96 8.27 -29.06 -7.12
C PRO A 96 9.45 -28.46 -6.31
N LEU A 97 9.54 -27.14 -6.18
CA LEU A 97 10.65 -26.44 -5.52
C LEU A 97 10.12 -25.40 -4.53
N SER A 98 9.90 -25.81 -3.28
CA SER A 98 9.27 -24.98 -2.23
C SER A 98 9.93 -23.61 -2.03
N LEU A 99 11.24 -23.49 -2.25
CA LEU A 99 11.96 -22.22 -2.19
C LEU A 99 11.63 -21.26 -3.35
N LEU A 100 11.30 -21.78 -4.54
CA LEU A 100 10.90 -20.94 -5.68
C LEU A 100 9.51 -20.34 -5.50
N ALA A 101 8.65 -20.93 -4.65
CA ALA A 101 7.33 -20.39 -4.32
C ALA A 101 7.39 -19.04 -3.57
N LEU A 102 8.54 -18.67 -2.99
CA LEU A 102 8.75 -17.35 -2.39
C LEU A 102 8.86 -16.22 -3.43
N LEU A 103 9.38 -16.51 -4.63
CA LEU A 103 9.55 -15.51 -5.69
C LEU A 103 8.22 -14.87 -6.13
N PRO A 104 7.14 -15.62 -6.45
CA PRO A 104 5.87 -15.03 -6.81
C PRO A 104 5.26 -14.22 -5.65
N GLN A 105 5.42 -14.66 -4.40
CA GLN A 105 4.95 -13.89 -3.22
C GLN A 105 5.69 -12.54 -3.10
N LEU A 106 7.02 -12.53 -3.27
CA LEU A 106 7.82 -11.30 -3.29
C LEU A 106 7.44 -10.39 -4.46
N GLY A 107 7.26 -10.96 -5.66
CA GLY A 107 6.81 -10.23 -6.84
C GLY A 107 5.44 -9.58 -6.62
N ALA A 108 4.48 -10.31 -6.03
CA ALA A 108 3.17 -9.79 -5.67
C ALA A 108 3.25 -8.61 -4.70
N LEU A 109 4.13 -8.71 -3.70
CA LEU A 109 4.33 -7.67 -2.70
C LEU A 109 4.99 -6.41 -3.30
N ILE A 110 5.94 -6.58 -4.22
CA ILE A 110 6.53 -5.47 -4.98
C ILE A 110 5.45 -4.82 -5.86
N ALA A 111 4.66 -5.63 -6.58
CA ALA A 111 3.56 -5.13 -7.40
C ALA A 111 2.54 -4.35 -6.55
N PHE A 112 2.13 -4.89 -5.40
CA PHE A 112 1.24 -4.19 -4.46
C PHE A 112 1.83 -2.86 -3.98
N ARG A 113 3.12 -2.84 -3.64
CA ARG A 113 3.82 -1.63 -3.18
C ARG A 113 3.85 -0.56 -4.28
N VAL A 114 4.16 -0.94 -5.52
CA VAL A 114 4.31 0.00 -6.64
C VAL A 114 2.96 0.44 -7.19
N TRP A 115 2.01 -0.49 -7.36
CA TRP A 115 0.75 -0.23 -8.05
C TRP A 115 -0.39 0.25 -7.16
N VAL A 116 -0.33 -0.01 -5.85
CA VAL A 116 -1.39 0.40 -4.90
C VAL A 116 -0.83 1.33 -3.84
N VAL A 117 0.19 0.91 -3.09
CA VAL A 117 0.69 1.69 -1.95
C VAL A 117 1.31 3.01 -2.38
N GLY A 118 2.16 3.01 -3.40
CA GLY A 118 2.82 4.22 -3.91
C GLY A 118 1.84 5.33 -4.28
N PRO A 119 0.89 5.08 -5.20
CA PRO A 119 -0.14 6.04 -5.58
C PRO A 119 -0.99 6.51 -4.40
N CYS A 120 -1.47 5.60 -3.55
CA CYS A 120 -2.29 5.99 -2.38
C CYS A 120 -1.49 6.87 -1.39
N LEU A 121 -0.23 6.53 -1.11
CA LEU A 121 0.61 7.31 -0.20
C LEU A 121 1.02 8.66 -0.78
N ALA A 122 0.98 8.85 -2.10
CA ALA A 122 1.23 10.15 -2.72
C ALA A 122 0.08 11.13 -2.47
N LEU A 123 -1.13 10.62 -2.25
CA LEU A 123 -2.34 11.42 -2.03
C LEU A 123 -2.61 11.78 -0.56
N LEU A 124 -1.89 11.18 0.39
CA LEU A 124 -2.06 11.42 1.83
C LEU A 124 -1.13 12.53 2.35
N ALA A 125 -1.62 13.35 3.28
CA ALA A 125 -0.79 14.34 3.99
C ALA A 125 0.38 13.73 4.75
N GLY A 126 1.46 14.49 4.93
CA GLY A 126 2.73 14.01 5.49
C GLY A 126 2.65 13.27 6.84
N ARG A 127 1.75 13.67 7.76
CA ARG A 127 1.59 12.97 9.05
C ARG A 127 0.88 11.62 8.88
N ARG A 128 -0.27 11.59 8.19
CA ARG A 128 -1.02 10.35 7.89
C ARG A 128 -0.24 9.40 7.00
N ARG A 129 0.50 9.93 6.02
CA ARG A 129 1.42 9.19 5.17
C ARG A 129 2.46 8.41 5.98
N ARG A 130 3.01 8.99 7.05
CA ARG A 130 3.97 8.29 7.92
C ARG A 130 3.31 7.15 8.70
N VAL A 131 2.16 7.40 9.33
CA VAL A 131 1.42 6.38 10.06
C VAL A 131 1.03 5.23 9.12
N ALA A 132 0.37 5.54 8.00
CA ALA A 132 -0.05 4.55 7.01
C ALA A 132 1.12 3.75 6.44
N ARG A 133 2.27 4.39 6.18
CA ARG A 133 3.49 3.70 5.70
C ARG A 133 4.01 2.70 6.74
N TRP A 134 4.05 3.07 8.01
CA TRP A 134 4.51 2.17 9.07
C TRP A 134 3.52 1.04 9.31
N THR A 135 2.22 1.33 9.37
CA THR A 135 1.18 0.31 9.51
C THR A 135 1.22 -0.71 8.37
N LEU A 136 1.34 -0.24 7.12
CA LEU A 136 1.48 -1.13 5.96
C LEU A 136 2.77 -1.94 5.99
N ARG A 137 3.89 -1.35 6.39
CA ARG A 137 5.16 -2.09 6.55
C ARG A 137 5.00 -3.22 7.55
N LEU A 138 4.52 -2.92 8.76
CA LEU A 138 4.33 -3.91 9.83
C LEU A 138 3.33 -5.00 9.42
N MET A 139 2.20 -4.63 8.83
CA MET A 139 1.22 -5.61 8.34
C MET A 139 1.79 -6.51 7.24
N THR A 140 2.53 -5.94 6.26
CA THR A 140 3.15 -6.75 5.21
C THR A 140 4.23 -7.69 5.76
N THR A 141 5.03 -7.22 6.71
CA THR A 141 6.01 -8.07 7.40
C THR A 141 5.31 -9.22 8.11
N TRP A 142 4.20 -8.94 8.78
CA TRP A 142 3.46 -9.95 9.55
C TRP A 142 2.83 -11.02 8.67
N ILE A 143 2.23 -10.62 7.54
CA ILE A 143 1.66 -11.56 6.58
C ILE A 143 2.75 -12.40 5.89
N LEU A 144 3.92 -11.82 5.60
CA LEU A 144 5.06 -12.57 5.06
C LEU A 144 5.58 -13.62 6.06
N THR A 145 5.72 -13.26 7.34
CA THR A 145 6.17 -14.20 8.37
C THR A 145 5.16 -15.34 8.56
N LEU A 146 3.86 -15.04 8.57
CA LEU A 146 2.82 -16.07 8.64
C LEU A 146 2.82 -16.97 7.39
N GLY A 147 3.02 -16.41 6.19
CA GLY A 147 3.18 -17.19 4.96
C GLY A 147 4.40 -18.11 5.03
N SER A 148 5.54 -17.62 5.50
CA SER A 148 6.74 -18.45 5.64
C SER A 148 6.59 -19.64 6.60
N LEU A 149 5.72 -19.51 7.61
CA LEU A 149 5.34 -20.62 8.51
C LEU A 149 4.40 -21.64 7.83
N ALA A 150 3.63 -21.23 6.83
CA ALA A 150 2.73 -22.10 6.09
C ALA A 150 3.46 -22.92 5.00
N LEU A 151 4.61 -22.44 4.50
CA LEU A 151 5.45 -23.16 3.54
C LEU A 151 5.99 -24.52 4.04
N PHE A 152 5.84 -24.82 5.33
CA PHE A 152 6.12 -26.16 5.88
C PHE A 152 5.10 -27.23 5.43
N PHE A 153 4.01 -26.85 4.74
CA PHE A 153 3.04 -27.77 4.16
C PHE A 153 3.28 -27.95 2.65
N PRO A 154 3.98 -29.02 2.21
CA PRO A 154 4.56 -29.13 0.87
C PRO A 154 3.56 -29.23 -0.30
N CYS A 155 2.26 -29.44 -0.05
CA CYS A 155 1.24 -29.58 -1.09
C CYS A 155 0.31 -28.35 -1.23
N ALA A 156 0.52 -27.28 -0.46
CA ALA A 156 -0.40 -26.15 -0.38
C ALA A 156 0.09 -24.86 -1.06
N ALA A 157 1.27 -24.86 -1.69
CA ALA A 157 1.93 -23.66 -2.22
C ALA A 157 1.06 -22.71 -3.08
N PRO A 158 0.23 -23.18 -4.05
CA PRO A 158 -0.62 -22.27 -4.83
C PRO A 158 -1.78 -21.70 -4.00
N ILE A 159 -2.36 -22.50 -3.09
CA ILE A 159 -3.45 -22.06 -2.21
C ILE A 159 -2.92 -21.04 -1.20
N GLU A 160 -1.76 -21.32 -0.61
CA GLU A 160 -1.07 -20.43 0.31
C GLU A 160 -0.73 -19.10 -0.37
N THR A 161 -0.17 -19.14 -1.58
CA THR A 161 0.13 -17.93 -2.36
C THR A 161 -1.14 -17.15 -2.65
N ALA A 162 -2.22 -17.80 -3.06
CA ALA A 162 -3.49 -17.13 -3.30
C ALA A 162 -4.03 -16.44 -2.04
N LEU A 163 -3.99 -17.12 -0.89
CA LEU A 163 -4.42 -16.58 0.40
C LEU A 163 -3.55 -15.40 0.84
N MET A 164 -2.23 -15.53 0.73
CA MET A 164 -1.26 -14.52 1.12
C MET A 164 -1.41 -13.25 0.27
N VAL A 165 -1.45 -13.40 -1.05
CA VAL A 165 -1.66 -12.29 -2.00
C VAL A 165 -3.01 -11.63 -1.75
N SER A 166 -4.08 -12.42 -1.55
CA SER A 166 -5.42 -11.89 -1.26
C SER A 166 -5.45 -11.13 0.07
N ALA A 167 -4.84 -11.67 1.13
CA ALA A 167 -4.80 -11.02 2.44
C ALA A 167 -4.05 -9.69 2.38
N VAL A 168 -2.84 -9.66 1.81
CA VAL A 168 -2.04 -8.43 1.67
C VAL A 168 -2.81 -7.41 0.83
N TRP A 169 -3.32 -7.83 -0.33
CA TRP A 169 -3.93 -6.92 -1.28
C TRP A 169 -5.25 -6.36 -0.78
N LEU A 170 -6.17 -7.22 -0.33
CA LEU A 170 -7.51 -6.79 0.10
C LEU A 170 -7.45 -6.01 1.41
N ALA A 171 -6.69 -6.47 2.40
CA ALA A 171 -6.57 -5.74 3.67
C ALA A 171 -5.84 -4.41 3.48
N GLY A 172 -4.73 -4.43 2.74
CA GLY A 172 -3.95 -3.23 2.44
C GLY A 172 -4.73 -2.22 1.60
N ARG A 173 -5.44 -2.67 0.56
CA ARG A 173 -6.36 -1.84 -0.23
C ARG A 173 -7.46 -1.25 0.65
N ARG A 174 -8.14 -2.07 1.45
CA ARG A 174 -9.25 -1.59 2.29
C ARG A 174 -8.78 -0.54 3.30
N TYR A 175 -7.62 -0.76 3.92
CA TYR A 175 -7.00 0.21 4.82
C TYR A 175 -6.65 1.52 4.10
N LEU A 176 -6.01 1.45 2.92
CA LEU A 176 -5.65 2.63 2.13
C LEU A 176 -6.89 3.41 1.66
N MET A 177 -7.91 2.72 1.15
CA MET A 177 -9.15 3.37 0.71
C MET A 177 -9.89 4.02 1.87
N TRP A 178 -9.88 3.39 3.05
CA TRP A 178 -10.41 3.99 4.27
C TRP A 178 -9.63 5.25 4.67
N GLN A 179 -8.29 5.23 4.61
CA GLN A 179 -7.46 6.42 4.87
C GLN A 179 -7.73 7.56 3.87
N LEU A 180 -7.84 7.23 2.59
CA LEU A 180 -8.15 8.22 1.55
C LEU A 180 -9.55 8.84 1.73
N ALA A 181 -10.54 8.06 2.18
CA ALA A 181 -11.88 8.55 2.48
C ALA A 181 -11.87 9.59 3.61
N ARG A 182 -11.09 9.34 4.66
CA ARG A 182 -10.94 10.26 5.80
C ARG A 182 -10.14 11.50 5.45
N GLU A 183 -9.22 11.39 4.51
CA GLU A 183 -8.46 12.53 3.98
C GLU A 183 -9.37 13.45 3.16
N GLU A 184 -10.23 12.87 2.31
CA GLU A 184 -11.26 13.61 1.58
C GLU A 184 -12.22 14.33 2.53
N ALA A 185 -12.68 13.65 3.59
CA ALA A 185 -13.54 14.22 4.62
C ALA A 185 -12.83 15.22 5.56
N ARG A 186 -11.51 15.42 5.40
CA ARG A 186 -10.66 16.29 6.27
C ARG A 186 -10.78 15.95 7.75
N GLU A 187 -11.04 14.70 8.07
CA GLU A 187 -11.15 14.27 9.46
C GLU A 187 -9.79 14.32 10.15
N PRO A 188 -9.70 14.55 11.47
CA PRO A 188 -8.46 14.41 12.21
C PRO A 188 -7.99 12.95 12.27
N ILE A 189 -6.70 12.74 12.56
CA ILE A 189 -6.14 11.40 12.80
C ILE A 189 -6.82 10.80 14.03
N ALA A 190 -7.55 9.70 13.85
CA ALA A 190 -8.24 9.09 14.98
C ALA A 190 -7.30 8.23 15.83
N GLY A 191 -7.64 8.07 17.11
CA GLY A 191 -6.94 7.14 18.01
C GLY A 191 -6.90 5.70 17.48
N VAL A 192 -7.92 5.29 16.70
CA VAL A 192 -7.97 3.97 16.06
C VAL A 192 -6.79 3.73 15.10
N GLU A 193 -6.27 4.76 14.43
CA GLU A 193 -5.12 4.62 13.53
C GLU A 193 -3.83 4.29 14.30
N TRP A 194 -3.67 4.90 15.47
CA TRP A 194 -2.58 4.61 16.39
C TRP A 194 -2.74 3.25 17.03
N LEU A 195 -3.98 2.86 17.40
CA LEU A 195 -4.26 1.53 17.92
C LEU A 195 -3.90 0.44 16.91
N LEU A 196 -4.25 0.61 15.63
CA LEU A 196 -3.87 -0.33 14.57
C LEU A 196 -2.34 -0.42 14.40
N LEU A 197 -1.65 0.71 14.48
CA LEU A 197 -0.18 0.74 14.42
C LEU A 197 0.45 0.02 15.62
N LEU A 198 -0.04 0.30 16.83
CA LEU A 198 0.43 -0.32 18.06
C LEU A 198 0.14 -1.82 18.11
N LEU A 199 -1.03 -2.25 17.64
CA LEU A 199 -1.41 -3.65 17.55
C LEU A 199 -0.51 -4.39 16.54
N ALA A 200 -0.24 -3.79 15.38
CA ALA A 200 0.70 -4.35 14.41
C ALA A 200 2.13 -4.43 14.97
N ALA A 201 2.59 -3.40 15.70
CA ALA A 201 3.90 -3.42 16.34
C ALA A 201 3.97 -4.48 17.45
N GLY A 202 2.95 -4.56 18.30
CA GLY A 202 2.86 -5.54 19.38
C GLY A 202 2.87 -6.99 18.87
N LEU A 203 2.17 -7.26 17.77
CA LEU A 203 2.23 -8.56 17.11
C LEU A 203 3.64 -8.91 16.63
N VAL A 204 4.37 -7.96 16.03
CA VAL A 204 5.76 -8.18 15.62
C VAL A 204 6.65 -8.50 16.83
N PHE A 205 6.50 -7.78 17.94
CA PHE A 205 7.25 -8.07 19.17
C PHE A 205 6.91 -9.43 19.77
N LEU A 206 5.63 -9.80 19.80
CA LEU A 206 5.18 -11.11 20.31
C LEU A 206 5.83 -12.25 19.51
N VAL A 207 5.90 -12.12 18.20
CA VAL A 207 6.44 -13.12 17.30
C VAL A 207 7.94 -13.22 17.44
N LEU A 208 8.61 -12.08 17.54
CA LEU A 208 10.03 -12.04 17.81
C LEU A 208 10.34 -12.72 19.15
N ALA A 209 9.53 -12.48 20.19
CA ALA A 209 9.68 -13.14 21.48
C ALA A 209 9.49 -14.66 21.39
N ILE A 210 8.47 -15.12 20.65
CA ILE A 210 8.26 -16.56 20.40
C ILE A 210 9.46 -17.16 19.65
N ALA A 211 9.94 -16.49 18.59
CA ALA A 211 11.07 -16.95 17.79
C ALA A 211 12.35 -17.06 18.63
N ILE A 212 12.64 -16.06 19.47
CA ILE A 212 13.77 -16.08 20.41
C ILE A 212 13.60 -17.22 21.42
N GLY A 213 12.39 -17.40 21.96
CA GLY A 213 12.07 -18.50 22.88
C GLY A 213 12.36 -19.86 22.26
N VAL A 214 11.84 -20.13 21.06
CA VAL A 214 12.08 -21.38 20.32
C VAL A 214 13.56 -21.56 19.98
N ALA A 215 14.26 -20.52 19.55
CA ALA A 215 15.69 -20.60 19.27
C ALA A 215 16.49 -20.95 20.53
N SER A 216 16.14 -20.36 21.68
CA SER A 216 16.81 -20.63 22.95
C SER A 216 16.59 -22.06 23.44
N THR A 217 15.39 -22.63 23.28
CA THR A 217 15.11 -24.02 23.67
C THR A 217 15.81 -25.01 22.76
N LEU A 218 15.84 -24.76 21.44
CA LEU A 218 16.59 -25.58 20.49
C LEU A 218 18.10 -25.52 20.76
N PHE A 219 18.64 -24.34 21.07
CA PHE A 219 20.04 -24.18 21.40
C PHE A 219 20.41 -24.93 22.69
N ALA A 220 19.57 -24.83 23.73
CA ALA A 220 19.76 -25.58 24.97
C ALA A 220 19.68 -27.10 24.74
N ALA A 221 18.73 -27.56 23.92
CA ALA A 221 18.62 -28.98 23.57
C ALA A 221 19.83 -29.47 22.76
N TRP A 222 20.36 -28.65 21.85
CA TRP A 222 21.57 -28.94 21.08
C TRP A 222 22.80 -29.03 21.97
N GLN A 223 22.99 -28.09 22.90
CA GLN A 223 24.08 -28.14 23.87
C GLN A 223 23.98 -29.40 24.75
N GLY A 224 22.79 -29.72 25.27
CA GLY A 224 22.58 -30.94 26.05
C GLY A 224 22.87 -32.21 25.25
N PHE A 225 22.55 -32.24 23.94
CA PHE A 225 22.89 -33.35 23.06
C PHE A 225 24.41 -33.49 22.88
N LEU A 226 25.14 -32.39 22.64
CA LEU A 226 26.59 -32.41 22.48
C LEU A 226 27.30 -32.93 23.75
N SER A 227 26.89 -32.46 24.92
CA SER A 227 27.44 -32.93 26.20
C SER A 227 27.15 -34.41 26.46
N CYS A 228 26.00 -34.93 26.01
CA CYS A 228 25.67 -36.37 26.11
C CYS A 228 26.49 -37.25 25.15
N VAL A 229 26.95 -36.73 24.01
CA VAL A 229 27.72 -37.48 23.01
C VAL A 229 29.24 -37.43 23.30
N GLY A 230 29.69 -36.62 24.25
CA GLY A 230 31.11 -36.50 24.61
C GLY A 230 31.97 -35.79 23.56
N LEU A 231 31.33 -34.98 22.71
CA LEU A 231 31.98 -34.09 21.74
C LEU A 231 32.12 -32.71 22.37
N GLU A 232 32.98 -32.58 23.39
CA GLU A 232 33.42 -31.28 23.92
C GLU A 232 34.89 -31.03 23.58
#